data_AF-A0ABD6WDC3-F1
#
_entry.id   AF-A0ABD6WDC3-F1
#
_cell.length_a   1.000
_cell.length_b   1.000
_cell.length_c   1.000
_cell.angle_alpha   90.00
_cell.angle_beta   90.00
_cell.angle_gamma   90.00
#
_symmetry.space_group_name_H-M   'P 1'
#
loop_
_entity.id
_entity.type
_entity.pdbx_description
1 polymer ?
#
loop_
_entity_poly.entity_id
_entity_poly.type
_entity_poly.pdbx_seq_one_letter_code
_entity_poly.pdbx_strand_id
1 'polypeptide(L)'
;MLTIGVDLAAEPVRTALAALEFSGGRAVVRSLALGAEDATIVEASREAAVIGIDCAFGWPVEFAAFVSAHTRREVSPRTLAGRDWRRRLAYRETDRVAKEVTGRWPLSVSTD
;
A
#
# COMPACT_ATOMS: atom_id res chain seq x y z
N MET A 1 -15.12 6.84 -17.73
CA MET A 1 -14.83 6.60 -16.31
C MET A 1 -13.46 7.19 -16.01
N LEU A 2 -13.39 8.19 -15.13
CA LEU A 2 -12.12 8.79 -14.70
C LEU A 2 -11.44 7.86 -13.68
N THR A 3 -10.17 7.57 -13.91
CA THR A 3 -9.34 6.72 -13.03
C THR A 3 -8.00 7.39 -12.82
N ILE A 4 -7.56 7.46 -11.58
CA ILE A 4 -6.27 8.02 -11.21
C ILE A 4 -5.29 6.89 -10.91
N GLY A 5 -4.09 6.95 -11.46
CA GLY A 5 -2.95 6.13 -11.05
C GLY A 5 -1.91 7.00 -10.36
N VAL A 6 -1.42 6.58 -9.20
CA VAL A 6 -0.37 7.26 -8.44
C VAL A 6 0.79 6.30 -8.24
N ASP A 7 1.99 6.69 -8.66
CA ASP A 7 3.24 6.08 -8.24
C ASP A 7 3.78 6.92 -7.08
N LEU A 8 3.57 6.45 -5.85
CA LEU A 8 3.76 7.24 -4.64
C LEU A 8 5.14 6.97 -4.03
N ALA A 9 5.94 8.02 -3.93
CA ALA A 9 7.24 7.98 -3.27
C ALA A 9 7.21 8.66 -1.91
N ALA A 10 8.26 8.44 -1.11
CA ALA A 10 8.42 9.12 0.18
C ALA A 10 8.60 10.64 0.06
N GLU A 11 9.09 11.13 -1.08
CA GLU A 11 9.27 12.55 -1.38
C GLU A 11 8.41 12.94 -2.57
N PRO A 12 7.64 14.05 -2.52
CA PRO A 12 6.76 14.48 -3.61
C PRO A 12 7.47 14.57 -4.96
N VAL A 13 8.73 15.02 -4.99
CA VAL A 13 9.54 15.17 -6.22
C VAL A 13 9.67 13.86 -7.02
N ARG A 14 9.47 12.70 -6.39
CA ARG A 14 9.51 11.38 -7.03
C ARG A 14 8.12 10.75 -7.19
N THR A 15 7.07 11.45 -6.78
CA THR A 15 5.69 11.00 -6.93
C THR A 15 5.14 11.44 -8.28
N ALA A 16 4.49 10.52 -8.99
CA ALA A 16 3.80 10.78 -10.24
C ALA A 16 2.31 10.43 -10.14
N LEU A 17 1.47 11.23 -10.78
CA LEU A 17 0.03 11.02 -10.87
C LEU A 17 -0.42 11.13 -12.32
N ALA A 18 -1.19 10.17 -12.80
CA ALA A 18 -1.81 10.18 -14.11
C ALA A 18 -3.33 10.03 -14.00
N ALA A 19 -4.07 10.91 -14.68
CA ALA A 19 -5.50 10.80 -14.84
C ALA A 19 -5.86 10.20 -16.19
N LEU A 20 -6.59 9.09 -16.19
CA LEU A 20 -7.02 8.35 -17.37
C LEU A 20 -8.53 8.37 -17.46
N GLU A 21 -9.06 8.73 -18.62
CA GLU A 21 -10.46 8.51 -18.92
C GLU A 21 -10.65 7.26 -19.77
N PHE A 22 -11.29 6.25 -19.19
CA PHE A 22 -11.66 5.02 -19.87
C PHE A 22 -13.04 5.14 -20.52
N SER A 23 -13.14 4.81 -21.80
CA SER A 23 -14.40 4.74 -22.54
C SER A 23 -14.27 3.83 -23.75
N GLY A 24 -15.25 2.94 -23.97
CA GLY A 24 -15.33 2.12 -25.19
C GLY A 24 -14.07 1.29 -25.49
N GLY A 25 -13.42 0.74 -24.47
CA GLY A 25 -12.17 -0.04 -24.61
C GLY A 25 -10.92 0.81 -24.90
N ARG A 26 -11.02 2.14 -24.83
CA ARG A 26 -9.90 3.08 -24.97
C ARG A 26 -9.61 3.73 -23.63
N ALA A 27 -8.36 4.14 -23.46
CA ALA A 27 -7.91 4.98 -22.36
C ALA A 27 -7.29 6.25 -22.94
N VAL A 28 -7.70 7.40 -22.42
CA VAL A 28 -7.13 8.70 -22.79
C VAL A 28 -6.49 9.33 -21.56
N VAL A 29 -5.21 9.69 -21.65
CA VAL A 29 -4.55 10.49 -20.60
C VAL A 29 -5.15 11.88 -20.63
N ARG A 30 -5.78 12.29 -19.52
CA ARG A 30 -6.37 13.63 -19.33
C ARG A 30 -5.38 14.59 -18.71
N SER A 31 -4.58 14.12 -17.77
CA SER A 31 -3.53 14.90 -17.13
C SER A 31 -2.41 14.00 -16.60
N LEU A 32 -1.23 14.59 -16.45
CA LEU A 32 -0.06 14.00 -15.83
C LEU A 32 0.58 15.05 -14.93
N ALA A 33 0.88 14.69 -13.70
CA ALA A 33 1.62 15.52 -12.76
C ALA A 33 2.85 14.73 -12.27
N LEU A 34 4.02 15.37 -12.33
CA LEU A 34 5.24 14.91 -11.69
C LEU A 34 5.49 15.80 -10.48
N GLY A 35 6.16 15.27 -9.45
CA GLY A 35 6.37 16.06 -8.25
C GLY A 35 5.10 16.19 -7.40
N ALA A 36 4.13 15.27 -7.53
CA ALA A 36 2.80 15.47 -6.98
C ALA A 36 2.81 15.39 -5.45
N GLU A 37 2.31 16.45 -4.81
CA GLU A 37 2.10 16.50 -3.36
C GLU A 37 0.81 15.79 -2.96
N ASP A 38 0.73 15.38 -1.69
CA ASP A 38 -0.45 14.71 -1.12
C ASP A 38 -1.74 15.47 -1.37
N ALA A 39 -1.72 16.81 -1.25
CA ALA A 39 -2.89 17.65 -1.53
C ALA A 39 -3.36 17.50 -2.99
N THR A 40 -2.43 17.44 -3.95
CA THR A 40 -2.76 17.25 -5.37
C THR A 40 -3.43 15.89 -5.60
N ILE A 41 -2.90 14.85 -4.96
CA ILE A 41 -3.47 13.49 -5.04
C ILE A 41 -4.88 13.46 -4.46
N VAL A 42 -5.07 14.05 -3.27
CA VAL A 42 -6.37 14.10 -2.59
C VAL A 42 -7.39 14.87 -3.42
N GLU A 43 -7.04 16.03 -3.96
CA GLU A 43 -7.95 16.79 -4.81
C GLU A 43 -8.34 16.01 -6.08
N ALA A 44 -7.36 15.41 -6.78
CA ALA A 44 -7.62 14.60 -7.96
C ALA A 44 -8.51 13.37 -7.65
N SER A 45 -8.39 12.81 -6.44
CA SER A 45 -9.18 11.64 -6.02
C SER A 45 -10.68 11.93 -5.86
N ARG A 46 -11.08 13.19 -5.60
CA ARG A 46 -12.48 13.56 -5.33
C ARG A 46 -13.42 13.34 -6.51
N GLU A 47 -12.90 13.51 -7.73
CA GLU A 47 -13.68 13.35 -8.96
C GLU A 47 -13.46 11.99 -9.63
N ALA A 48 -12.48 11.21 -9.16
CA ALA A 48 -12.12 9.93 -9.71
C ALA A 48 -13.14 8.85 -9.32
N ALA A 49 -13.52 7.99 -10.27
CA ALA A 49 -14.33 6.81 -9.96
C ALA A 49 -13.50 5.74 -9.24
N VAL A 50 -12.21 5.66 -9.56
CA VAL A 50 -11.25 4.71 -8.97
C VAL A 50 -9.89 5.39 -8.87
N ILE A 51 -9.17 5.12 -7.78
CA ILE A 51 -7.77 5.48 -7.61
C ILE A 51 -6.94 4.21 -7.37
N GLY A 52 -5.87 4.04 -8.15
CA GLY A 52 -4.82 3.08 -7.91
C GLY A 52 -3.62 3.79 -7.30
N ILE A 53 -3.10 3.26 -6.20
CA ILE A 53 -1.89 3.77 -5.55
C ILE A 53 -0.86 2.65 -5.56
N ASP A 54 0.25 2.90 -6.24
CA ASP A 54 1.46 2.08 -6.15
C ASP A 54 2.29 2.61 -4.98
N CYS A 55 2.12 1.98 -3.82
CA CYS A 55 2.96 2.19 -2.65
C CYS A 55 3.02 0.93 -1.82
N ALA A 56 4.11 0.77 -1.08
CA ALA A 56 4.11 -0.16 0.03
C ALA A 56 3.17 0.40 1.10
N PHE A 57 2.01 -0.23 1.28
CA PHE A 57 1.12 0.11 2.39
C PHE A 57 1.83 -0.07 3.73
N GLY A 58 1.33 0.57 4.78
CA GLY A 58 1.94 0.51 6.11
C GLY A 58 2.03 -0.90 6.70
N TRP A 59 2.71 -1.02 7.83
CA TRP A 59 2.82 -2.28 8.57
C TRP A 59 1.44 -2.81 9.00
N PRO A 60 1.25 -4.15 9.06
CA PRO A 60 0.10 -4.75 9.73
C PRO A 60 -0.09 -4.15 11.13
N VAL A 61 -1.34 -3.89 11.51
CA VAL A 61 -1.68 -3.33 12.82
C VAL A 61 -1.11 -4.21 13.93
N GLU A 62 -1.17 -5.53 13.78
CA GLU A 62 -0.62 -6.47 14.74
C GLU A 62 0.92 -6.41 14.84
N PHE A 63 1.62 -6.09 13.75
CA PHE A 63 3.07 -5.89 13.76
C PHE A 63 3.44 -4.62 14.52
N ALA A 64 2.78 -3.50 14.22
CA ALA A 64 2.98 -2.25 14.95
C ALA A 64 2.68 -2.39 16.45
N ALA A 65 1.58 -3.07 16.79
CA ALA A 65 1.23 -3.38 18.18
C ALA A 65 2.28 -4.27 18.86
N PHE A 66 2.81 -5.27 18.14
CA PHE A 66 3.86 -6.15 18.64
C PHE A 66 5.16 -5.38 18.94
N VAL A 67 5.65 -4.56 18.01
CA VAL A 67 6.83 -3.71 18.20
C VAL A 67 6.62 -2.75 19.37
N SER A 68 5.45 -2.11 19.45
CA SER A 68 5.09 -1.21 20.55
C SER A 68 5.07 -1.90 21.92
N ALA A 69 4.51 -3.12 22.02
CA ALA A 69 4.55 -3.89 23.26
C ALA A 69 5.99 -4.33 23.61
N HIS A 70 6.81 -4.61 22.61
CA HIS A 70 8.21 -4.97 22.79
C HIS A 70 9.02 -3.82 23.41
N THR A 71 8.84 -2.59 22.95
CA THR A 71 9.54 -1.42 23.53
C THR A 71 9.17 -1.17 24.99
N ARG A 72 7.95 -1.55 25.40
CA ARG A 72 7.49 -1.49 26.80
C ARG A 72 7.85 -2.72 27.64
N ARG A 73 8.51 -3.73 27.06
CA ARG A 73 8.81 -5.03 27.71
C ARG A 73 7.54 -5.79 28.16
N GLU A 74 6.42 -5.58 27.48
CA GLU A 74 5.12 -6.20 27.78
C GLU A 74 4.86 -7.47 26.95
N VAL A 75 5.87 -7.95 26.22
CA VAL A 75 5.72 -9.15 25.40
C VAL A 75 5.87 -10.37 26.30
N SER A 76 4.73 -10.94 26.72
CA SER A 76 4.67 -12.23 27.43
C SER A 76 5.40 -13.33 26.62
N PRO A 77 6.05 -14.32 27.27
CA PRO A 77 6.64 -15.47 26.58
C PRO A 77 5.56 -16.19 25.76
N ARG A 78 5.61 -16.03 24.43
CA ARG A 78 4.62 -16.65 23.53
C ARG A 78 5.09 -18.04 23.16
N THR A 79 4.68 -19.03 23.96
CA THR A 79 4.78 -20.44 23.63
C THR A 79 4.10 -20.68 22.28
N LEU A 80 4.91 -20.90 21.24
CA LEU A 80 4.49 -21.43 19.94
C LEU A 80 3.49 -20.56 19.19
N ALA A 81 3.80 -19.28 19.00
CA ALA A 81 3.07 -18.49 18.02
C ALA A 81 3.32 -19.08 16.61
N GLY A 82 2.37 -19.89 16.14
CA GLY A 82 2.48 -20.74 14.95
C GLY A 82 2.74 -19.96 13.65
N ARG A 83 2.96 -20.69 12.56
CA ARG A 83 3.30 -20.10 11.24
C ARG A 83 2.30 -19.03 10.80
N ASP A 84 1.01 -19.24 11.04
CA ASP A 84 -0.03 -18.31 10.57
C ASP A 84 -0.05 -17.01 11.38
N TRP A 85 0.26 -17.07 12.67
CA TRP A 85 0.45 -15.85 13.46
C TRP A 85 1.67 -15.05 12.97
N ARG A 86 2.80 -15.72 12.72
CA ARG A 86 3.99 -15.05 12.16
C ARG A 86 3.72 -14.42 10.81
N ARG A 87 2.96 -15.08 9.94
CA ARG A 87 2.52 -14.51 8.65
C ARG A 87 1.63 -13.29 8.83
N ARG A 88 0.79 -13.27 9.86
CA ARG A 88 -0.06 -12.11 10.15
C ARG A 88 0.74 -10.87 10.54
N LEU A 89 1.86 -11.07 11.23
CA LEU A 89 2.80 -9.99 11.54
C LEU A 89 3.68 -9.61 10.35
N ALA A 90 4.17 -10.58 9.59
CA ALA A 90 5.19 -10.38 8.58
C ALA A 90 4.65 -9.77 7.27
N TYR A 91 3.38 -9.99 6.93
CA TYR A 91 2.85 -9.63 5.62
C TYR A 91 1.61 -8.74 5.73
N ARG A 92 1.59 -7.67 4.91
CA ARG A 92 0.44 -6.76 4.73
C ARG A 92 -0.76 -7.55 4.19
N GLU A 93 -1.94 -6.97 4.29
CA GLU A 93 -3.13 -7.60 3.73
C GLU A 93 -3.03 -7.71 2.19
N THR A 94 -2.52 -6.66 1.53
CA THR A 94 -2.21 -6.67 0.10
C THR A 94 -1.20 -7.75 -0.28
N ASP A 95 -0.22 -8.04 0.59
CA ASP A 95 0.76 -9.10 0.35
C ASP A 95 0.12 -10.50 0.35
N ARG A 96 -0.91 -10.71 1.19
CA ARG A 96 -1.66 -11.98 1.22
C ARG A 96 -2.50 -12.15 -0.03
N VAL A 97 -3.19 -11.11 -0.46
CA VAL A 97 -3.93 -11.11 -1.73
C VAL A 97 -2.99 -11.35 -2.91
N ALA A 98 -1.83 -10.67 -2.93
CA ALA A 98 -0.81 -10.90 -3.95
C ALA A 98 -0.31 -12.36 -3.94
N LYS A 99 -0.13 -12.97 -2.76
CA LYS A 99 0.23 -14.38 -2.63
C LYS A 99 -0.84 -15.34 -3.15
N GLU A 100 -2.12 -15.03 -2.94
CA GLU A 100 -3.24 -15.82 -3.43
C GLU A 100 -3.31 -15.79 -4.96
N VAL A 101 -3.12 -14.60 -5.55
CA VAL A 101 -3.18 -14.41 -7.01
C VAL A 101 -1.93 -14.94 -7.73
N THR A 102 -0.74 -14.68 -7.18
CA THR A 102 0.54 -14.93 -7.88
C THR A 102 1.26 -16.19 -7.43
N GLY A 103 0.86 -16.76 -6.28
CA GLY A 103 1.56 -17.87 -5.67
C GLY A 103 2.88 -17.50 -4.97
N ARG A 104 3.33 -16.24 -4.99
CA ARG A 104 4.59 -15.79 -4.38
C ARG A 104 4.36 -14.82 -3.23
N TRP A 105 5.20 -14.90 -2.19
CA TRP A 105 5.17 -13.93 -1.10
C TRP A 105 5.98 -12.69 -1.51
N PRO A 106 5.44 -11.47 -1.32
CA PRO A 106 6.23 -10.24 -1.32
C PRO A 106 7.22 -10.20 -0.14
N LEU A 107 7.99 -9.10 -0.05
CA LEU A 107 8.89 -8.85 1.07
C LEU A 107 8.12 -8.65 2.38
N SER A 108 8.64 -9.23 3.47
CA SER A 108 8.08 -9.08 4.81
C SER A 108 8.29 -7.66 5.32
N VAL A 109 7.34 -7.11 6.08
CA VAL A 109 7.50 -5.80 6.76
C VAL A 109 8.65 -5.78 7.76
N SER A 110 9.11 -6.95 8.21
CA SER A 110 10.26 -7.06 9.11
C SER A 110 11.61 -6.82 8.42
N THR A 111 11.62 -6.56 7.11
CA THR A 111 12.83 -6.17 6.37
C THR A 111 12.94 -4.67 6.15
N ASP A 112 11.90 -3.92 6.53
CA ASP A 112 11.92 -2.44 6.58
C ASP A 112 12.75 -1.98 7.79
#